data_AF-A0A4Q1CEE4-F1
#
_entry.id   AF-A0A4Q1CEE4-F1
#
_cell.length_a   1.000
_cell.length_b   1.000
_cell.length_c   1.000
_cell.angle_alpha   90.00
_cell.angle_beta   90.00
_cell.angle_gamma   90.00
#
_symmetry.space_group_name_H-M   'P 1'
#
loop_
_entity.id
_entity.type
_entity.pdbx_description
1 polymer ?
#
loop_
_entity_poly.entity_id
_entity_poly.type
_entity_poly.pdbx_seq_one_letter_code
_entity_poly.pdbx_strand_id
1 'polypeptide(L)'
;MKISKISFRLGAILFVSSVLFACKKKNDVPANEITESSALEIYTSWSLTDNSSATVGADIDVLLVKGNITSESQLAALPISDLIDYSDNDSDFETMNLPSSLADGDYSVILDYYDIQKAGKYTIRFKGTASGKIYSFADVAFAVAEDGSTKFPVRITKSGQKFTVSPR
;
A
#
# COMPACT_ATOMS: atom_id res chain seq x y z
N MET A 1 -64.54 -26.40 55.23
CA MET A 1 -65.25 -27.23 54.23
C MET A 1 -66.19 -26.35 53.40
N LYS A 2 -65.75 -25.91 52.22
CA LYS A 2 -66.54 -25.84 50.97
C LYS A 2 -65.65 -25.29 49.86
N ILE A 3 -65.58 -26.07 48.79
CA ILE A 3 -64.83 -25.87 47.56
C ILE A 3 -65.62 -24.87 46.70
N SER A 4 -64.93 -23.97 46.00
CA SER A 4 -65.43 -23.46 44.72
C SER A 4 -64.27 -23.17 43.78
N LYS A 5 -64.20 -23.98 42.73
CA LYS A 5 -63.35 -23.82 41.55
C LYS A 5 -64.06 -22.84 40.62
N ILE A 6 -63.34 -21.83 40.10
CA ILE A 6 -63.71 -21.19 38.83
C ILE A 6 -62.44 -21.06 37.98
N SER A 7 -62.62 -21.47 36.73
CA SER A 7 -61.63 -21.84 35.75
C SER A 7 -61.42 -20.75 34.69
N PHE A 8 -60.27 -20.81 34.00
CA PHE A 8 -59.96 -20.20 32.69
C PHE A 8 -59.81 -18.66 32.66
N ARG A 9 -58.77 -18.06 32.05
CA ARG A 9 -58.32 -18.31 30.67
C ARG A 9 -56.80 -18.14 30.49
N LEU A 10 -56.27 -19.03 29.64
CA LEU A 10 -55.05 -18.91 28.85
C LEU A 10 -54.99 -17.55 28.12
N GLY A 11 -53.90 -16.82 28.31
CA GLY A 11 -53.45 -15.74 27.43
C GLY A 11 -52.00 -15.99 27.08
N ALA A 12 -51.77 -16.66 25.94
CA ALA A 12 -50.45 -16.91 25.41
C ALA A 12 -49.83 -15.58 24.93
N ILE A 13 -48.77 -15.13 25.59
CA ILE A 13 -47.90 -14.07 25.06
C ILE A 13 -46.71 -14.77 24.42
N LEU A 14 -46.81 -14.96 23.10
CA LEU A 14 -45.67 -15.28 22.26
C LEU A 14 -44.71 -14.09 22.28
N PHE A 15 -43.68 -14.16 23.12
CA PHE A 15 -42.49 -13.32 22.95
C PHE A 15 -41.74 -13.86 21.73
N VAL A 16 -42.00 -13.26 20.57
CA VAL A 16 -41.16 -13.40 19.38
C VAL A 16 -39.83 -12.73 19.73
N SER A 17 -38.92 -13.50 20.32
CA SER A 17 -37.51 -13.15 20.42
C SER A 17 -36.96 -13.11 19.00
N SER A 18 -37.00 -11.92 18.42
CA SER A 18 -36.30 -11.60 17.19
C SER A 18 -34.82 -11.66 17.54
N VAL A 19 -34.23 -12.84 17.35
CA VAL A 19 -32.79 -13.00 17.25
C VAL A 19 -32.40 -12.19 16.02
N LEU A 20 -32.07 -10.92 16.25
CA LEU A 20 -31.41 -10.07 15.29
C LEU A 20 -30.10 -10.80 14.97
N PHE A 21 -30.09 -11.50 13.84
CA PHE A 21 -28.87 -11.86 13.14
C PHE A 21 -28.20 -10.53 12.81
N ALA A 22 -27.36 -10.06 13.73
CA ALA A 22 -26.30 -9.13 13.42
C ALA A 22 -25.38 -9.88 12.46
N CYS A 23 -25.70 -9.82 11.16
CA CYS A 23 -24.74 -10.05 10.11
C CYS A 23 -23.58 -9.11 10.40
N LYS A 24 -22.53 -9.61 11.07
CA LYS A 24 -21.24 -8.96 11.05
C LYS A 24 -20.87 -8.86 9.58
N LYS A 25 -20.99 -7.66 9.00
CA LYS A 25 -20.32 -7.35 7.75
C LYS A 25 -18.89 -7.79 7.97
N LYS A 26 -18.44 -8.77 7.18
CA LYS A 26 -17.03 -9.10 7.10
C LYS A 26 -16.38 -7.80 6.62
N ASN A 27 -15.68 -7.11 7.52
CA ASN A 27 -14.90 -5.94 7.16
C ASN A 27 -13.73 -6.49 6.34
N ASP A 28 -13.98 -6.73 5.05
CA ASP A 28 -12.93 -7.14 4.14
C ASP A 28 -11.92 -6.00 4.10
N VAL A 29 -10.72 -6.29 4.62
CA VAL A 29 -9.60 -5.34 4.63
C VAL A 29 -9.31 -4.96 3.17
N PRO A 30 -9.29 -3.66 2.82
CA PRO A 30 -9.01 -3.21 1.46
C PRO A 30 -7.73 -3.84 0.88
N ALA A 31 -7.70 -4.10 -0.43
CA ALA A 31 -6.57 -4.76 -1.09
C ALA A 31 -5.24 -3.99 -0.91
N ASN A 32 -5.30 -2.67 -0.79
CA ASN A 32 -4.17 -1.77 -0.60
C ASN A 32 -3.76 -1.55 0.87
N GLU A 33 -4.44 -2.18 1.82
CA GLU A 33 -4.03 -2.19 3.23
C GLU A 33 -3.23 -3.45 3.57
N ILE A 34 -2.01 -3.28 4.06
CA ILE A 34 -1.11 -4.36 4.44
C ILE A 34 -0.77 -4.18 5.93
N THR A 35 -0.99 -5.20 6.75
CA THR A 35 -0.63 -5.18 8.17
C THR A 35 0.62 -6.02 8.39
N GLU A 36 1.69 -5.42 8.90
CA GLU A 36 2.97 -6.07 9.09
C GLU A 36 3.67 -5.68 10.38
N SER A 37 4.26 -6.70 11.02
CA SER A 37 4.93 -6.56 12.29
C SER A 37 6.38 -6.09 12.16
N SER A 38 7.02 -6.28 11.01
CA SER A 38 8.45 -6.00 10.79
C SER A 38 8.66 -4.85 9.80
N ALA A 39 8.30 -5.03 8.54
CA ALA A 39 8.47 -4.05 7.47
C ALA A 39 7.51 -4.31 6.31
N LEU A 40 7.22 -3.24 5.58
CA LEU A 40 6.66 -3.31 4.24
C LEU A 40 7.80 -3.33 3.23
N GLU A 41 7.90 -4.41 2.46
CA GLU A 41 8.84 -4.53 1.35
C GLU A 41 8.26 -3.82 0.12
N ILE A 42 9.07 -3.00 -0.52
CA ILE A 42 8.76 -2.26 -1.74
C ILE A 42 9.71 -2.75 -2.80
N TYR A 43 9.16 -3.36 -3.86
CA TYR A 43 9.92 -3.89 -4.97
C TYR A 43 9.48 -3.18 -6.25
N THR A 44 10.38 -2.44 -6.88
CA THR A 44 10.17 -1.80 -8.17
C THR A 44 10.91 -2.61 -9.23
N SER A 45 10.32 -2.87 -10.38
CA SER A 45 11.02 -3.48 -11.52
C SER A 45 10.53 -2.90 -12.81
N TRP A 46 11.39 -2.84 -13.81
CA TRP A 46 11.04 -2.33 -15.12
C TRP A 46 11.48 -3.25 -16.26
N SER A 47 10.89 -3.00 -17.42
CA SER A 47 11.17 -3.71 -18.66
C SER A 47 11.00 -2.76 -19.83
N LEU A 48 11.75 -3.00 -20.91
CA LEU A 48 11.69 -2.17 -22.10
C LEU A 48 10.63 -2.68 -23.07
N THR A 49 9.99 -1.77 -23.81
CA THR A 49 8.93 -2.11 -24.77
C THR A 49 9.44 -3.02 -25.91
N ASP A 50 10.71 -2.90 -26.26
CA ASP A 50 11.36 -3.72 -27.29
C ASP A 50 11.83 -5.10 -26.78
N ASN A 51 11.60 -5.42 -25.50
CA ASN A 51 12.07 -6.62 -24.80
C ASN A 51 13.60 -6.78 -24.77
N SER A 52 14.36 -5.72 -25.06
CA SER A 52 15.79 -5.71 -24.76
C SER A 52 16.02 -5.61 -23.25
N SER A 53 17.25 -5.89 -22.82
CA SER A 53 17.61 -5.82 -21.41
C SER A 53 17.46 -4.38 -20.89
N ALA A 54 16.74 -4.23 -19.78
CA ALA A 54 16.50 -2.94 -19.16
C ALA A 54 17.76 -2.34 -18.53
N THR A 55 18.70 -3.15 -18.04
CA THR A 55 19.96 -2.73 -17.41
C THR A 55 20.90 -1.91 -18.32
N VAL A 56 20.56 -1.74 -19.60
CA VAL A 56 21.35 -0.95 -20.56
C VAL A 56 20.51 0.10 -21.29
N GLY A 57 19.23 0.24 -20.97
CA GLY A 57 18.32 1.15 -21.69
C GLY A 57 17.38 1.95 -20.79
N ALA A 58 17.34 1.64 -19.49
CA ALA A 58 16.67 2.43 -18.49
C ALA A 58 17.31 2.18 -17.12
N ASP A 59 17.65 3.26 -16.44
CA ASP A 59 18.09 3.30 -15.06
C ASP A 59 17.07 4.12 -14.25
N ILE A 60 16.46 3.47 -13.25
CA ILE A 60 15.40 4.06 -12.42
C ILE A 60 15.77 3.82 -10.96
N ASP A 61 16.22 4.88 -10.32
CA ASP A 61 16.45 4.88 -8.88
C ASP A 61 15.14 5.05 -8.13
N VAL A 62 15.13 4.59 -6.87
CA VAL A 62 13.98 4.70 -6.00
C VAL A 62 14.35 5.34 -4.68
N LEU A 63 13.59 6.37 -4.30
CA LEU A 63 13.70 7.00 -2.98
C LEU A 63 12.47 6.64 -2.15
N LEU A 64 12.73 6.28 -0.89
CA LEU A 64 11.72 6.19 0.15
C LEU A 64 11.92 7.31 1.15
N VAL A 65 10.94 8.20 1.25
CA VAL A 65 11.02 9.38 2.12
C VAL A 65 9.83 9.46 3.05
N LYS A 66 10.04 10.07 4.21
CA LYS A 66 8.97 10.48 5.11
C LYS A 66 8.31 11.76 4.60
N GLY A 67 6.99 11.78 4.67
CA GLY A 67 6.14 12.88 4.24
C GLY A 67 5.34 12.57 2.98
N ASN A 68 4.36 13.43 2.72
CA ASN A 68 3.54 13.42 1.50
C ASN A 68 4.19 14.32 0.43
N ILE A 69 5.26 13.81 -0.20
CA ILE A 69 6.06 14.56 -1.19
C ILE A 69 5.41 14.40 -2.56
N THR A 70 4.95 15.50 -3.15
CA THR A 70 4.19 15.55 -4.42
C THR A 70 4.89 16.32 -5.54
N SER A 71 6.07 16.89 -5.27
CA SER A 71 6.81 17.70 -6.24
C SER A 71 8.30 17.73 -5.92
N GLU A 72 9.12 18.01 -6.93
CA GLU A 72 10.57 18.15 -6.80
C GLU A 72 10.95 19.27 -5.81
N SER A 73 10.18 20.37 -5.76
CA SER A 73 10.44 21.46 -4.81
C SER A 73 10.33 21.01 -3.34
N GLN A 74 9.43 20.08 -3.05
CA GLN A 74 9.28 19.50 -1.71
C GLN A 74 10.40 18.49 -1.43
N LEU A 75 10.79 17.71 -2.43
CA LEU A 75 11.90 16.77 -2.33
C LEU A 75 13.23 17.49 -2.07
N ALA A 76 13.50 18.57 -2.79
CA ALA A 76 14.71 19.39 -2.63
C ALA A 76 14.79 20.09 -1.26
N ALA A 77 13.64 20.35 -0.63
CA ALA A 77 13.56 20.95 0.71
C ALA A 77 13.54 19.89 1.84
N LEU A 78 13.59 18.60 1.51
CA LEU A 78 13.50 17.51 2.46
C LEU A 78 14.74 17.47 3.37
N PRO A 79 14.58 17.45 4.71
CA PRO A 79 15.69 17.18 5.61
C PRO A 79 16.28 15.80 5.34
N ILE A 80 17.61 15.66 5.39
CA ILE A 80 18.27 14.36 5.16
C ILE A 80 17.81 13.29 6.14
N SER A 81 17.33 13.68 7.33
CA SER A 81 16.76 12.77 8.34
C SER A 81 15.43 12.15 7.94
N ASP A 82 14.75 12.71 6.94
CA ASP A 82 13.48 12.20 6.43
C ASP A 82 13.69 11.29 5.20
N LEU A 83 14.92 11.17 4.69
CA LEU A 83 15.29 10.11 3.75
C LEU A 83 15.38 8.79 4.51
N ILE A 84 14.52 7.83 4.16
CA ILE A 84 14.45 6.53 4.82
C ILE A 84 15.37 5.53 4.12
N ASP A 85 15.31 5.50 2.80
CA ASP A 85 16.08 4.58 1.96
C ASP A 85 16.26 5.18 0.56
N TYR A 86 17.34 4.77 -0.10
CA TYR A 86 17.65 5.15 -1.48
C TYR A 86 18.35 3.99 -2.16
N SER A 87 17.90 3.67 -3.36
CA SER A 87 18.50 2.65 -4.20
C SER A 87 19.19 3.29 -5.40
N ASP A 88 20.41 2.84 -5.66
CA ASP A 88 21.28 3.23 -6.77
C ASP A 88 22.08 1.98 -7.15
N ASN A 89 21.56 1.20 -8.08
CA ASN A 89 22.29 0.10 -8.67
C ASN A 89 21.90 -0.17 -10.14
N ASP A 90 22.86 -0.75 -10.88
CA ASP A 90 22.73 -1.05 -12.31
C ASP A 90 21.78 -2.23 -12.65
N SER A 91 20.77 -2.54 -11.83
CA SER A 91 19.80 -3.61 -12.08
C SER A 91 18.56 -3.11 -12.82
N ASP A 92 17.68 -4.02 -13.25
CA ASP A 92 16.36 -3.70 -13.80
C ASP A 92 15.25 -3.71 -12.72
N PHE A 93 15.66 -3.66 -11.45
CA PHE A 93 14.80 -3.66 -10.30
C PHE A 93 15.45 -3.01 -9.09
N GLU A 94 14.60 -2.57 -8.17
CA GLU A 94 14.99 -2.01 -6.89
C GLU A 94 14.16 -2.54 -5.74
N THR A 95 14.79 -2.64 -4.57
CA THR A 95 14.13 -3.12 -3.35
C THR A 95 14.43 -2.20 -2.19
N MET A 96 13.39 -1.78 -1.49
CA MET A 96 13.48 -0.98 -0.27
C MET A 96 12.60 -1.56 0.82
N ASN A 97 12.88 -1.19 2.07
CA ASN A 97 12.06 -1.57 3.20
C ASN A 97 11.55 -0.34 3.95
N LEU A 98 10.25 -0.33 4.28
CA LEU A 98 9.66 0.63 5.21
C LEU A 98 9.42 -0.08 6.57
N PRO A 99 10.30 0.11 7.58
CA PRO A 99 10.16 -0.57 8.87
C PRO A 99 8.88 -0.17 9.61
N SER A 100 8.24 -1.15 10.26
CA SER A 100 7.08 -0.96 11.14
C SER A 100 7.41 -0.16 12.40
N SER A 101 8.70 -0.10 12.77
CA SER A 101 9.22 0.66 13.90
C SER A 101 9.28 2.16 13.67
N LEU A 102 9.21 2.62 12.41
CA LEU A 102 9.16 4.05 12.10
C LEU A 102 7.87 4.69 12.62
N ALA A 103 7.91 6.00 12.84
CA ALA A 103 6.76 6.74 13.33
C ALA A 103 5.56 6.63 12.37
N ASP A 104 4.36 6.70 12.92
CA ASP A 104 3.15 6.83 12.11
C ASP A 104 3.16 8.13 11.30
N GLY A 105 2.49 8.11 10.14
CA GLY A 105 2.47 9.25 9.22
C GLY A 105 2.50 8.82 7.76
N ASP A 106 2.76 9.79 6.90
CA ASP A 106 2.88 9.58 5.47
C ASP A 106 4.32 9.32 5.05
N TYR A 107 4.46 8.50 4.03
CA TYR A 107 5.70 8.21 3.32
C TYR A 107 5.41 8.27 1.82
N SER A 108 6.44 8.56 1.03
CA SER A 108 6.34 8.61 -0.43
C SER A 108 7.40 7.71 -1.05
N VAL A 109 7.00 6.96 -2.09
CA VAL A 109 7.93 6.30 -3.01
C VAL A 109 8.05 7.20 -4.22
N ILE A 110 9.29 7.54 -4.54
CA ILE A 110 9.65 8.45 -5.62
C ILE A 110 10.53 7.67 -6.57
N LEU A 111 10.29 7.84 -7.87
CA LEU A 111 11.15 7.29 -8.91
C LEU A 111 11.99 8.43 -9.47
N ASP A 112 13.29 8.24 -9.52
CA ASP A 112 14.18 9.15 -10.22
C ASP A 112 14.63 8.48 -11.53
N TYR A 113 14.29 9.08 -12.66
CA TYR A 113 14.60 8.53 -13.98
C TYR A 113 16.00 8.98 -14.37
N TYR A 114 17.01 8.35 -13.77
CA TYR A 114 18.40 8.77 -13.86
C TYR A 114 18.95 8.72 -15.29
N ASP A 115 18.68 7.64 -16.04
CA ASP A 115 19.03 7.51 -17.47
C ASP A 115 18.01 6.66 -18.23
N ILE A 116 17.16 7.28 -19.05
CA ILE A 116 16.14 6.60 -19.85
C ILE A 116 16.42 6.73 -21.35
N GLN A 117 17.13 5.74 -21.89
CA GLN A 117 17.47 5.70 -23.32
C GLN A 117 16.39 5.04 -24.18
N LYS A 118 15.52 4.24 -23.56
CA LYS A 118 14.44 3.51 -24.23
C LYS A 118 13.14 3.54 -23.43
N ALA A 119 12.02 3.56 -24.13
CA ALA A 119 10.70 3.47 -23.50
C ALA A 119 10.43 2.07 -22.93
N GLY A 120 9.60 2.02 -21.88
CA GLY A 120 9.32 0.80 -21.17
C GLY A 120 8.12 0.92 -20.25
N LYS A 121 8.08 0.02 -19.27
CA LYS A 121 7.07 0.00 -18.22
C LYS A 121 7.67 -0.47 -16.91
N TYR A 122 7.20 0.10 -15.80
CA TYR A 122 7.58 -0.32 -14.46
C TYR A 122 6.39 -0.93 -13.70
N THR A 123 6.72 -1.71 -12.68
CA THR A 123 5.80 -2.26 -11.69
C THR A 123 6.35 -2.00 -10.30
N ILE A 124 5.55 -1.43 -9.40
CA ILE A 124 5.87 -1.31 -7.97
C ILE A 124 4.99 -2.28 -7.21
N ARG A 125 5.60 -3.18 -6.44
CA ARG A 125 4.93 -4.17 -5.59
C ARG A 125 5.20 -3.84 -4.14
N PHE A 126 4.16 -3.95 -3.33
CA PHE A 126 4.16 -3.76 -1.90
C PHE A 126 3.81 -5.09 -1.28
N LYS A 127 4.74 -5.66 -0.53
CA LYS A 127 4.56 -6.97 0.07
C LYS A 127 4.79 -6.89 1.56
N GLY A 128 3.87 -7.48 2.28
CA GLY A 128 4.06 -7.70 3.69
C GLY A 128 4.91 -8.95 3.95
N THR A 129 5.97 -8.82 4.73
CA THR A 129 6.93 -9.91 4.94
C THR A 129 6.37 -11.09 5.73
N ALA A 130 5.40 -10.88 6.63
CA ALA A 130 4.78 -11.95 7.43
C ALA A 130 3.43 -12.43 6.88
N SER A 131 2.63 -11.56 6.24
CA SER A 131 1.29 -11.92 5.74
C SER A 131 1.28 -12.50 4.33
N GLY A 132 2.33 -12.25 3.52
CA GLY A 132 2.40 -12.62 2.11
C GLY A 132 1.40 -11.86 1.21
N LYS A 133 0.66 -10.89 1.76
CA LYS A 133 -0.25 -10.03 0.98
C LYS A 133 0.58 -9.13 0.06
N ILE A 134 0.19 -9.08 -1.21
CA ILE A 134 0.84 -8.26 -2.24
C ILE A 134 -0.19 -7.29 -2.79
N TYR A 135 0.20 -6.03 -2.91
CA TYR A 135 -0.50 -4.99 -3.65
C TYR A 135 0.47 -4.39 -4.68
N SER A 136 0.03 -4.06 -5.88
CA SER A 136 0.93 -3.54 -6.91
C SER A 136 0.30 -2.52 -7.83
N PHE A 137 1.10 -1.56 -8.27
CA PHE A 137 0.88 -0.76 -9.46
C PHE A 137 1.69 -1.38 -10.57
N ALA A 138 1.04 -1.97 -11.56
CA ALA A 138 1.71 -2.75 -12.60
C ALA A 138 1.64 -2.04 -13.96
N ASP A 139 2.64 -2.31 -14.79
CA ASP A 139 2.71 -1.91 -16.19
C ASP A 139 2.50 -0.41 -16.44
N VAL A 140 3.01 0.45 -15.56
CA VAL A 140 2.97 1.90 -15.77
C VAL A 140 4.04 2.26 -16.79
N ALA A 141 3.63 2.86 -17.91
CA ALA A 141 4.52 3.21 -18.99
C ALA A 141 5.45 4.37 -18.62
N PHE A 142 6.67 4.36 -19.17
CA PHE A 142 7.60 5.48 -19.18
C PHE A 142 8.20 5.67 -20.57
N ALA A 143 8.63 6.89 -20.89
CA ALA A 143 9.18 7.28 -22.18
C ALA A 143 10.54 7.96 -22.06
N VAL A 144 11.32 7.92 -23.14
CA VAL A 144 12.63 8.62 -23.27
C VAL A 144 12.53 10.11 -22.99
N ALA A 145 11.38 10.75 -23.27
CA ALA A 145 11.17 12.17 -22.99
C ALA A 145 11.10 12.50 -21.49
N GLU A 146 11.06 11.49 -20.62
CA GLU A 146 11.03 11.62 -19.17
C GLU A 146 12.39 11.39 -18.53
N ASP A 147 13.43 11.19 -19.32
CA ASP A 147 14.83 11.14 -18.88
C ASP A 147 15.20 12.35 -18.01
N GLY A 148 15.88 12.09 -16.90
CA GLY A 148 16.27 13.07 -15.89
C GLY A 148 15.11 13.69 -15.10
N SER A 149 13.90 13.11 -15.16
CA SER A 149 12.73 13.61 -14.42
C SER A 149 12.40 12.77 -13.18
N THR A 150 11.78 13.40 -12.19
CA THR A 150 11.32 12.70 -10.98
C THR A 150 9.81 12.44 -11.01
N LYS A 151 9.38 11.23 -10.63
CA LYS A 151 7.96 10.83 -10.52
C LYS A 151 7.56 10.55 -9.08
N PHE A 152 6.31 10.86 -8.75
CA PHE A 152 5.75 10.72 -7.39
C PHE A 152 4.57 9.73 -7.35
N PRO A 153 4.76 8.46 -7.75
CA PRO A 153 3.65 7.57 -8.05
C PRO A 153 2.84 7.11 -6.82
N VAL A 154 3.41 7.15 -5.61
CA VAL A 154 2.81 6.47 -4.46
C VAL A 154 2.89 7.28 -3.17
N ARG A 155 1.79 7.26 -2.42
CA ARG A 155 1.75 7.56 -0.98
C ARG A 155 1.55 6.27 -0.19
N ILE A 156 2.23 6.17 0.94
CA ILE A 156 1.98 5.15 1.96
C ILE A 156 1.59 5.88 3.25
N THR A 157 0.42 5.56 3.81
CA THR A 157 0.05 6.03 5.14
C THR A 157 0.25 4.89 6.14
N LYS A 158 1.08 5.13 7.17
CA LYS A 158 1.36 4.19 8.25
C LYS A 158 0.59 4.57 9.51
N SER A 159 -0.09 3.58 10.11
CA SER A 159 -0.71 3.69 11.43
C SER A 159 -0.50 2.40 12.22
N GLY A 160 0.34 2.46 13.26
CA GLY A 160 0.85 1.28 13.95
C GLY A 160 1.56 0.33 13.00
N GLN A 161 1.09 -0.92 12.93
CA GLN A 161 1.59 -1.96 12.03
C GLN A 161 0.86 -1.97 10.67
N LYS A 162 -0.08 -1.06 10.44
CA LYS A 162 -0.87 -1.01 9.21
C LYS A 162 -0.28 0.00 8.23
N PHE A 163 -0.15 -0.41 6.98
CA PHE A 163 0.28 0.39 5.84
C PHE A 163 -0.87 0.46 4.83
N THR A 164 -1.25 1.66 4.41
CA THR A 164 -2.23 1.89 3.36
C THR A 164 -1.54 2.52 2.16
N VAL A 165 -1.49 1.80 1.04
CA VAL A 165 -0.82 2.24 -0.18
C VAL A 165 -1.83 2.94 -1.10
N SER A 166 -1.47 4.09 -1.68
CA SER A 166 -2.35 4.85 -2.58
C SER A 166 -1.59 5.34 -3.82
N PRO A 167 -2.11 5.13 -5.04
CA PRO A 167 -1.55 5.72 -6.26
C PRO A 167 -1.76 7.23 -6.26
N ARG A 168 -1.01 7.93 -7.12
CA ARG A 168 -1.17 9.36 -7.38
C ARG A 168 -1.29 9.63 -8.87
#